data_AF-A0A328UJS8-F1
#
_entry.id   AF-A0A328UJS8-F1
#
_cell.length_a   1.000
_cell.length_b   1.000
_cell.length_c   1.000
_cell.angle_alpha   90.00
_cell.angle_beta   90.00
_cell.angle_gamma   90.00
#
_symmetry.space_group_name_H-M   'P 1'
#
loop_
_entity.id
_entity.type
_entity.pdbx_description
1 polymer ?
#
loop_
_entity_poly.entity_id
_entity_poly.type
_entity_poly.pdbx_seq_one_letter_code
_entity_poly.pdbx_strand_id
1 'polypeptide(L)'
;MTDFTCSTPLLLGGVNEFQLRYAGMPENASPACWAAQRPSVLHTLFENALQAGATLLCAPTDSAGLHDLAALGLEDQFEAINTSLVEEAKKAAAPYAVPAGASLSPSGSQLPPQGNADFDDDIYQFYRRQVRVLKRAGAEFIVLDRQCALADMRAAVLACRTTGLPVLALVEADSKGETATGSSLLSCLITLQSMGAAGVGLAAAQAEEGMHTLLKAAPHAAVPLAAPVTEALGGEGGAPALSRQLALLVQQGVRIFDARRCNNPELIRELAQCFPLLPPLSPLEEPDPDCYAVAVEGEVFFLGDNFVYSDPLPCTSHLADDLIDLEDESINTALVEVEDLSEALILAEAALLSRLPIAVRCTSLPVLDAAVRYFQGRLIIDTDCPLEEEELTPFVGKYGAILY
;
A
#
# COMPACT_ATOMS: atom_id res chain seq x y z
N MET A 1 18.03 1.39 5.35
CA MET A 1 17.33 0.09 5.43
C MET A 1 16.86 -0.27 4.03
N THR A 2 17.19 -1.46 3.53
CA THR A 2 16.74 -1.95 2.21
C THR A 2 15.35 -2.61 2.28
N ASP A 3 14.88 -2.90 3.48
CA ASP A 3 13.63 -3.57 3.83
C ASP A 3 13.17 -3.11 5.23
N PHE A 4 11.87 -3.20 5.55
CA PHE A 4 11.35 -2.94 6.90
C PHE A 4 11.57 -4.13 7.86
N THR A 5 12.56 -4.97 7.59
CA THR A 5 12.88 -6.14 8.42
C THR A 5 13.83 -5.76 9.54
N CYS A 6 13.36 -5.87 10.78
CA CYS A 6 14.13 -5.59 11.98
C CYS A 6 13.93 -6.67 13.03
N SER A 7 14.84 -6.76 14.00
CA SER A 7 14.74 -7.68 15.14
C SER A 7 13.72 -7.24 16.20
N THR A 8 13.32 -5.98 16.17
CA THR A 8 12.31 -5.35 17.03
C THR A 8 11.28 -4.62 16.18
N PRO A 9 10.06 -4.38 16.68
CA PRO A 9 9.08 -3.56 15.99
C PRO A 9 9.59 -2.15 15.70
N LEU A 10 9.04 -1.55 14.64
CA LEU A 10 9.34 -0.21 14.18
C LEU A 10 8.21 0.74 14.59
N LEU A 11 8.58 1.95 15.03
CA LEU A 11 7.67 3.03 15.33
C LEU A 11 7.79 4.10 14.24
N LEU A 12 6.77 4.21 13.40
CA LEU A 12 6.67 5.24 12.37
C LEU A 12 6.17 6.54 13.01
N GLY A 13 7.10 7.47 13.19
CA GLY A 13 6.83 8.85 13.56
C GLY A 13 6.79 9.75 12.33
N GLY A 14 6.53 11.03 12.57
CA GLY A 14 6.43 12.03 11.51
C GLY A 14 5.48 13.12 11.93
N VAL A 15 5.12 13.94 10.94
CA VAL A 15 4.22 15.08 11.15
C VAL A 15 2.94 14.87 10.37
N ASN A 16 1.80 15.15 10.98
CA ASN A 16 0.51 15.17 10.33
C ASN A 16 -0.15 16.56 10.41
N GLU A 17 -1.29 16.71 9.72
CA GLU A 17 -2.04 17.97 9.73
C GLU A 17 -2.44 18.43 11.15
N PHE A 18 -2.85 17.51 12.03
CA PHE A 18 -3.28 17.84 13.39
C PHE A 18 -2.14 18.47 14.21
N GLN A 19 -0.92 17.92 14.12
CA GLN A 19 0.25 18.45 14.80
C GLN A 19 0.64 19.83 14.26
N LEU A 20 0.50 20.05 12.95
CA LEU A 20 0.71 21.37 12.35
C LEU A 20 -0.33 22.38 12.87
N ARG A 21 -1.61 21.99 12.97
CA ARG A 21 -2.67 22.83 13.57
C ARG A 21 -2.36 23.17 15.02
N TYR A 22 -1.92 22.19 15.82
CA TYR A 22 -1.51 22.43 17.21
C TYR A 22 -0.30 23.37 17.32
N ALA A 23 0.61 23.31 16.34
CA ALA A 23 1.75 24.22 16.21
C ALA A 23 1.38 25.62 15.66
N GLY A 24 0.09 25.90 15.47
CA GLY A 24 -0.42 27.22 15.06
C GLY A 24 -0.68 27.37 13.56
N MET A 25 -0.79 26.28 12.82
CA MET A 25 -1.23 26.33 11.42
C MET A 25 -2.70 26.77 11.32
N PRO A 26 -3.03 27.81 10.54
CA PRO A 26 -4.41 28.23 10.29
C PRO A 26 -5.23 27.14 9.59
N GLU A 27 -6.54 27.08 9.85
CA GLU A 27 -7.43 26.05 9.27
C GLU A 27 -7.45 26.02 7.73
N ASN A 28 -7.30 27.18 7.08
CA ASN A 28 -7.34 27.30 5.62
C ASN A 28 -5.95 27.26 4.96
N ALA A 29 -4.91 26.95 5.72
CA ALA A 29 -3.55 26.88 5.18
C ALA A 29 -3.26 25.49 4.59
N SER A 30 -2.56 25.44 3.45
CA SER A 30 -1.99 24.19 2.95
C SER A 30 -0.93 23.66 3.91
N PRO A 31 -1.03 22.41 4.39
CA PRO A 31 -0.09 21.88 5.38
C PRO A 31 1.36 21.84 4.89
N ALA A 32 1.59 21.31 3.69
CA ALA A 32 2.91 21.30 3.07
C ALA A 32 3.51 22.69 2.90
N CYS A 33 2.73 23.65 2.38
CA CYS A 33 3.22 25.02 2.18
C CYS A 33 3.56 25.70 3.51
N TRP A 34 2.68 25.55 4.51
CA TRP A 34 2.88 26.15 5.82
C TRP A 34 4.11 25.59 6.53
N ALA A 35 4.31 24.27 6.46
CA ALA A 35 5.44 23.57 7.03
C ALA A 35 6.76 23.95 6.32
N ALA A 36 6.77 23.98 4.98
CA ALA A 36 7.94 24.37 4.18
C ALA A 36 8.41 25.80 4.48
N GLN A 37 7.48 26.72 4.78
CA GLN A 37 7.80 28.09 5.18
C GLN A 37 8.28 28.22 6.64
N ARG A 38 8.16 27.17 7.45
CA ARG A 38 8.47 27.17 8.89
C ARG A 38 9.36 25.97 9.26
N PRO A 39 10.55 25.85 8.67
CA PRO A 39 11.43 24.71 8.89
C PRO A 39 11.81 24.52 10.37
N SER A 40 11.93 25.59 11.16
CA SER A 40 12.21 25.49 12.60
C SER A 40 11.08 24.84 13.40
N VAL A 41 9.82 25.14 13.04
CA VAL A 41 8.64 24.53 13.67
C VAL A 41 8.57 23.06 13.27
N LEU A 42 8.72 22.78 11.97
CA LEU A 42 8.73 21.41 11.45
C LEU A 42 9.84 20.56 12.09
N HIS A 43 11.05 21.10 12.22
CA HIS A 43 12.17 20.45 12.89
C HIS A 43 11.84 20.10 14.35
N THR A 44 11.21 21.02 15.08
CA THR A 44 10.80 20.78 16.47
C THR A 44 9.79 19.64 16.57
N LEU A 45 8.84 19.55 15.64
CA LEU A 45 7.87 18.46 15.60
C LEU A 45 8.55 17.11 15.31
N PHE A 46 9.53 17.07 14.42
CA PHE A 46 10.32 15.87 14.16
C PHE A 46 11.16 15.46 15.38
N GLU A 47 11.84 16.40 16.02
CA GLU A 47 12.58 16.19 17.27
C GLU A 47 11.68 15.60 18.36
N ASN A 48 10.45 16.10 18.51
CA ASN A 48 9.50 15.55 19.46
C ASN A 48 9.15 14.07 19.17
N ALA A 49 8.96 13.71 17.89
CA ALA A 49 8.69 12.33 17.49
C ALA A 49 9.90 11.42 17.75
N LEU A 50 11.12 11.88 17.45
CA LEU A 50 12.37 11.14 17.69
C LEU A 50 12.62 10.94 19.19
N GLN A 51 12.42 11.99 20.00
CA GLN A 51 12.53 11.91 21.47
C GLN A 51 11.45 11.01 22.09
N ALA A 52 10.30 10.86 21.43
CA ALA A 52 9.28 9.91 21.84
C ALA A 52 9.62 8.46 21.47
N GLY A 53 10.66 8.23 20.66
CA GLY A 53 11.17 6.91 20.31
C GLY A 53 10.84 6.44 18.89
N ALA A 54 10.49 7.34 17.98
CA ALA A 54 10.31 7.00 16.57
C ALA A 54 11.58 6.38 15.97
N THR A 55 11.44 5.23 15.32
CA THR A 55 12.53 4.51 14.64
C THR A 55 12.49 4.67 13.13
N LEU A 56 11.42 5.28 12.61
CA LEU A 56 11.26 5.77 11.25
C LEU A 56 10.64 7.17 11.33
N LEU A 57 11.09 8.10 10.49
CA LEU A 57 10.55 9.45 10.45
C LEU A 57 9.98 9.77 9.06
N CYS A 58 8.72 10.19 8.99
CA CYS A 58 8.06 10.52 7.72
C CYS A 58 7.87 12.03 7.55
N ALA A 59 8.35 12.58 6.44
CA ALA A 59 8.04 13.95 6.02
C ALA A 59 6.56 14.06 5.57
N PRO A 60 5.86 15.18 5.87
CA PRO A 60 4.43 15.38 5.56
C PRO A 60 4.20 15.80 4.09
N THR A 61 4.67 15.00 3.15
CA THR A 61 4.60 15.30 1.69
C THR A 61 3.29 14.88 1.05
N ASP A 62 2.40 14.20 1.77
CA ASP A 62 1.05 13.82 1.32
C ASP A 62 0.18 15.03 0.94
N SER A 63 0.46 16.20 1.52
CA SER A 63 -0.22 17.47 1.21
C SER A 63 0.53 18.35 0.21
N ALA A 64 1.56 17.80 -0.44
CA ALA A 64 2.42 18.48 -1.42
C ALA A 64 2.24 17.90 -2.84
N GLY A 65 1.07 17.34 -3.13
CA GLY A 65 0.72 16.81 -4.45
C GLY A 65 0.68 17.92 -5.50
N LEU A 66 1.00 17.57 -6.76
CA LEU A 66 1.01 18.57 -7.84
C LEU A 66 -0.37 19.21 -8.05
N HIS A 67 -1.45 18.42 -7.97
CA HIS A 67 -2.82 18.93 -8.07
C HIS A 67 -3.17 19.88 -6.92
N ASP A 68 -2.79 19.53 -5.68
CA ASP A 68 -3.02 20.39 -4.51
C ASP A 68 -2.31 21.74 -4.65
N LEU A 69 -1.06 21.73 -5.12
CA LEU A 69 -0.29 22.95 -5.32
C LEU A 69 -0.78 23.77 -6.53
N ALA A 70 -1.19 23.11 -7.62
CA ALA A 70 -1.77 23.78 -8.78
C ALA A 70 -3.08 24.50 -8.43
N ALA A 71 -3.92 23.91 -7.58
CA ALA A 71 -5.13 24.56 -7.08
C ALA A 71 -4.85 25.86 -6.28
N LEU A 72 -3.61 26.04 -5.81
CA LEU A 72 -3.14 27.22 -5.10
C LEU A 72 -2.30 28.16 -5.99
N GLY A 73 -2.06 27.82 -7.25
CA GLY A 73 -1.15 28.55 -8.15
C GLY A 73 0.33 28.42 -7.75
N LEU A 74 0.71 27.29 -7.15
CA LEU A 74 2.04 26.99 -6.62
C LEU A 74 2.69 25.78 -7.31
N GLU A 75 2.23 25.40 -8.49
CA GLU A 75 2.77 24.27 -9.27
C GLU A 75 4.27 24.41 -9.55
N ASP A 76 4.76 25.63 -9.80
CA ASP A 76 6.18 25.93 -10.00
C ASP A 76 7.04 25.68 -8.74
N GLN A 77 6.40 25.58 -7.57
CA GLN A 77 7.07 25.29 -6.30
C GLN A 77 7.00 23.82 -5.90
N PHE A 78 6.41 22.95 -6.73
CA PHE A 78 6.22 21.53 -6.45
C PHE A 78 7.51 20.83 -6.03
N GLU A 79 8.59 20.99 -6.81
CA GLU A 79 9.87 20.36 -6.49
C GLU A 79 10.49 20.96 -5.22
N ALA A 80 10.44 22.29 -5.07
CA ALA A 80 11.04 23.01 -3.96
C ALA A 80 10.37 22.67 -2.62
N ILE A 81 9.03 22.63 -2.57
CA ILE A 81 8.27 22.31 -1.37
C ILE A 81 8.56 20.87 -0.94
N ASN A 82 8.36 19.89 -1.84
CA ASN A 82 8.63 18.48 -1.52
C ASN A 82 10.08 18.26 -1.06
N THR A 83 11.05 18.89 -1.73
CA THR A 83 12.46 18.79 -1.36
C THR A 83 12.72 19.35 0.04
N SER A 84 12.20 20.54 0.36
CA SER A 84 12.41 21.16 1.67
C SER A 84 11.86 20.34 2.83
N LEU A 85 10.70 19.68 2.65
CA LEU A 85 10.07 18.85 3.67
C LEU A 85 10.90 17.59 3.96
N VAL A 86 11.41 16.94 2.91
CA VAL A 86 12.26 15.74 3.04
C VAL A 86 13.62 16.11 3.63
N GLU A 87 14.24 17.21 3.20
CA GLU A 87 15.54 17.66 3.72
C GLU A 87 15.46 17.99 5.21
N GLU A 88 14.38 18.63 5.68
CA GLU A 88 14.21 18.93 7.11
C GLU A 88 14.00 17.66 7.94
N ALA A 89 13.24 16.68 7.42
CA ALA A 89 13.09 15.38 8.08
C ALA A 89 14.43 14.65 8.21
N LYS A 90 15.24 14.64 7.14
CA LYS A 90 16.59 14.04 7.17
C LYS A 90 17.51 14.74 8.15
N LYS A 91 17.46 16.07 8.19
CA LYS A 91 18.27 16.88 9.11
C LYS A 91 17.93 16.59 10.56
N ALA A 92 16.64 16.45 10.90
CA ALA A 92 16.21 16.05 12.25
C ALA A 92 16.57 14.60 12.57
N ALA A 93 16.46 13.68 11.61
CA ALA A 93 16.69 12.25 11.85
C ALA A 93 18.19 11.88 11.93
N ALA A 94 19.09 12.65 11.30
CA ALA A 94 20.51 12.33 11.21
C ALA A 94 21.23 12.15 12.56
N PRO A 95 21.04 13.00 13.59
CA PRO A 95 21.63 12.79 14.92
C PRO A 95 21.20 11.49 15.60
N TYR A 96 20.04 10.96 15.23
CA TYR A 96 19.46 9.74 15.78
C TYR A 96 19.76 8.48 14.95
N ALA A 97 20.40 8.63 13.78
CA ALA A 97 20.58 7.57 12.78
C ALA A 97 19.25 6.87 12.40
N VAL A 98 18.16 7.64 12.39
CA VAL A 98 16.82 7.17 12.02
C VAL A 98 16.60 7.41 10.52
N PRO A 99 16.05 6.44 9.76
CA PRO A 99 15.71 6.66 8.36
C PRO A 99 14.61 7.72 8.22
N ALA A 100 14.76 8.61 7.23
CA ALA A 100 13.75 9.61 6.89
C ALA A 100 13.11 9.33 5.54
N GLY A 101 11.79 9.15 5.54
CA GLY A 101 10.96 8.88 4.37
C GLY A 101 9.98 10.00 4.07
N ALA A 102 9.08 9.72 3.15
CA ALA A 102 8.08 10.66 2.66
C ALA A 102 6.72 9.98 2.48
N SER A 103 5.64 10.74 2.66
CA SER A 103 4.27 10.27 2.46
C SER A 103 3.69 10.70 1.11
N LEU A 104 2.81 9.87 0.56
CA LEU A 104 2.02 10.15 -0.64
C LEU A 104 0.54 9.97 -0.29
N SER A 105 -0.29 10.93 -0.70
CA SER A 105 -1.75 10.85 -0.60
C SER A 105 -2.34 9.99 -1.73
N PRO A 106 -3.61 9.58 -1.63
CA PRO A 106 -4.35 9.03 -2.75
C PRO A 106 -4.46 10.08 -3.87
N SER A 107 -4.52 9.64 -5.13
CA SER A 107 -4.69 10.56 -6.27
C SER A 107 -6.05 11.28 -6.26
N GLY A 108 -7.06 10.66 -5.64
CA GLY A 108 -8.45 11.11 -5.68
C GLY A 108 -9.16 10.80 -7.00
N SER A 109 -8.48 10.16 -7.95
CA SER A 109 -9.01 9.75 -9.24
C SER A 109 -9.72 8.40 -9.13
N GLN A 110 -10.79 8.21 -9.91
CA GLN A 110 -11.56 6.97 -9.93
C GLN A 110 -11.56 6.39 -11.35
N LEU A 111 -11.16 5.12 -11.46
CA LEU A 111 -11.24 4.38 -12.72
C LEU A 111 -12.70 4.05 -13.07
N PRO A 112 -13.00 3.73 -14.34
CA PRO A 112 -14.25 3.10 -14.71
C PRO A 112 -14.52 1.81 -13.90
N PRO A 113 -15.78 1.51 -13.56
CA PRO A 113 -16.99 2.29 -13.87
C PRO A 113 -17.31 3.42 -12.87
N GLN A 114 -16.56 3.58 -11.78
CA GLN A 114 -16.85 4.57 -10.73
C GLN A 114 -16.48 6.00 -11.14
N GLY A 115 -15.53 6.16 -12.06
CA GLY A 115 -15.14 7.44 -12.64
C GLY A 115 -14.67 7.30 -14.09
N ASN A 116 -13.91 8.30 -14.56
CA ASN A 116 -13.44 8.39 -15.94
C ASN A 116 -11.92 8.57 -16.04
N ALA A 117 -11.19 8.26 -14.96
CA ALA A 117 -9.75 8.44 -14.94
C ALA A 117 -9.05 7.34 -15.76
N ASP A 118 -7.95 7.71 -16.40
CA ASP A 118 -7.03 6.76 -17.01
C ASP A 118 -5.98 6.31 -15.99
N PHE A 119 -5.72 4.99 -15.93
CA PHE A 119 -4.76 4.43 -14.98
C PHE A 119 -3.34 5.00 -15.20
N ASP A 120 -2.93 5.17 -16.44
CA ASP A 120 -1.58 5.60 -16.77
C ASP A 120 -1.40 7.10 -16.67
N ASP A 121 -2.30 7.87 -17.29
CA ASP A 121 -2.19 9.31 -17.42
C ASP A 121 -2.61 10.06 -16.15
N ASP A 122 -3.66 9.61 -15.46
CA ASP A 122 -4.19 10.32 -14.30
C ASP A 122 -3.64 9.78 -12.98
N ILE A 123 -3.54 8.45 -12.83
CA ILE A 123 -3.14 7.82 -11.55
C ILE A 123 -1.63 7.56 -11.50
N TYR A 124 -1.08 6.82 -12.45
CA TYR A 124 0.35 6.46 -12.42
C TYR A 124 1.27 7.67 -12.62
N GLN A 125 0.96 8.60 -13.53
CA GLN A 125 1.76 9.83 -13.65
C GLN A 125 1.71 10.69 -12.40
N PHE A 126 0.58 10.73 -11.68
CA PHE A 126 0.46 11.44 -10.40
C PHE A 126 1.54 10.97 -9.41
N TYR A 127 1.61 9.65 -9.17
CA TYR A 127 2.62 9.07 -8.29
C TYR A 127 4.04 9.21 -8.84
N ARG A 128 4.24 8.89 -10.13
CA ARG A 128 5.57 8.90 -10.77
C ARG A 128 6.24 10.26 -10.70
N ARG A 129 5.50 11.36 -10.84
CA ARG A 129 6.03 12.72 -10.73
C ARG A 129 6.57 12.99 -9.33
N GLN A 130 5.75 12.75 -8.30
CA GLN A 130 6.15 13.06 -6.92
C GLN A 130 7.24 12.13 -6.40
N VAL A 131 7.13 10.82 -6.62
CA VAL A 131 8.12 9.81 -6.23
C VAL A 131 9.54 10.16 -6.71
N ARG A 132 9.68 10.68 -7.95
CA ARG A 132 10.98 11.10 -8.49
C ARG A 132 11.59 12.28 -7.75
N VAL A 133 10.77 13.26 -7.37
CA VAL A 133 11.20 14.41 -6.57
C VAL A 133 11.63 13.93 -5.19
N LEU A 134 10.82 13.10 -4.54
CA LEU A 134 11.11 12.56 -3.21
C LEU A 134 12.41 11.75 -3.18
N LYS A 135 12.64 10.91 -4.21
CA LYS A 135 13.91 10.18 -4.36
C LYS A 135 15.11 11.11 -4.52
N ARG A 136 14.98 12.18 -5.33
CA ARG A 136 16.06 13.17 -5.54
C ARG A 136 16.36 13.98 -4.28
N ALA A 137 15.33 14.33 -3.50
CA ALA A 137 15.46 14.94 -2.18
C ALA A 137 16.10 13.98 -1.15
N GLY A 138 16.17 12.70 -1.49
CA GLY A 138 16.91 11.68 -0.74
C GLY A 138 16.10 11.00 0.33
N ALA A 139 14.78 10.87 0.15
CA ALA A 139 13.93 10.01 0.96
C ALA A 139 14.46 8.56 0.92
N GLU A 140 14.37 7.87 2.06
CA GLU A 140 14.87 6.51 2.26
C GLU A 140 13.77 5.44 2.17
N PHE A 141 12.51 5.84 2.31
CA PHE A 141 11.33 5.00 2.12
C PHE A 141 10.12 5.86 1.74
N ILE A 142 9.09 5.22 1.21
CA ILE A 142 7.81 5.87 0.87
C ILE A 142 6.67 5.25 1.67
N VAL A 143 5.80 6.10 2.21
CA VAL A 143 4.54 5.68 2.84
C VAL A 143 3.40 6.10 1.93
N LEU A 144 2.59 5.15 1.48
CA LEU A 144 1.33 5.44 0.82
C LEU A 144 0.29 5.64 1.93
N ASP A 145 -0.04 6.89 2.22
CA ASP A 145 -0.92 7.25 3.32
C ASP A 145 -2.38 7.19 2.89
N ARG A 146 -3.22 6.55 3.72
CA ARG A 146 -4.69 6.54 3.58
C ARG A 146 -5.22 6.13 2.21
N GLN A 147 -4.61 5.11 1.62
CA GLN A 147 -4.99 4.64 0.30
C GLN A 147 -6.35 3.96 0.33
N CYS A 148 -7.27 4.40 -0.53
CA CYS A 148 -8.67 4.00 -0.52
C CYS A 148 -9.10 3.21 -1.77
N ALA A 149 -8.18 2.94 -2.69
CA ALA A 149 -8.43 2.19 -3.91
C ALA A 149 -7.21 1.32 -4.25
N LEU A 150 -7.43 0.08 -4.69
CA LEU A 150 -6.34 -0.81 -5.08
C LEU A 150 -5.57 -0.27 -6.31
N ALA A 151 -6.27 0.40 -7.23
CA ALA A 151 -5.67 1.06 -8.38
C ALA A 151 -4.60 2.08 -7.99
N ASP A 152 -4.90 2.95 -7.04
CA ASP A 152 -3.94 3.92 -6.51
C ASP A 152 -2.71 3.23 -5.91
N MET A 153 -2.94 2.22 -5.07
CA MET A 153 -1.85 1.49 -4.41
C MET A 153 -0.95 0.77 -5.42
N ARG A 154 -1.54 0.10 -6.41
CA ARG A 154 -0.79 -0.57 -7.49
C ARG A 154 0.01 0.44 -8.31
N ALA A 155 -0.60 1.54 -8.73
CA ALA A 155 0.07 2.60 -9.48
C ALA A 155 1.23 3.22 -8.70
N ALA A 156 1.03 3.46 -7.40
CA ALA A 156 2.05 4.01 -6.52
C ALA A 156 3.22 3.04 -6.30
N VAL A 157 2.96 1.74 -6.08
CA VAL A 157 4.00 0.71 -5.99
C VAL A 157 4.78 0.63 -7.30
N LEU A 158 4.11 0.59 -8.45
CA LEU A 158 4.76 0.60 -9.77
C LEU A 158 5.65 1.84 -9.96
N ALA A 159 5.18 3.01 -9.55
CA ALA A 159 5.96 4.25 -9.61
C ALA A 159 7.20 4.18 -8.69
N CYS A 160 7.03 3.70 -7.46
CA CYS A 160 8.10 3.58 -6.47
C CYS A 160 9.18 2.57 -6.86
N ARG A 161 8.82 1.47 -7.55
CA ARG A 161 9.80 0.49 -8.06
C ARG A 161 10.90 1.12 -8.90
N THR A 162 10.61 2.20 -9.64
CA THR A 162 11.61 2.93 -10.43
C THR A 162 12.70 3.61 -9.60
N THR A 163 12.52 3.68 -8.27
CA THR A 163 13.44 4.34 -7.33
C THR A 163 14.21 3.37 -6.43
N GLY A 164 13.78 2.10 -6.37
CA GLY A 164 14.29 1.09 -5.44
C GLY A 164 14.07 1.42 -3.96
N LEU A 165 13.18 2.36 -3.62
CA LEU A 165 12.83 2.67 -2.23
C LEU A 165 11.81 1.64 -1.69
N PRO A 166 11.94 1.19 -0.43
CA PRO A 166 10.91 0.38 0.21
C PRO A 166 9.62 1.19 0.36
N VAL A 167 8.49 0.52 0.12
CA VAL A 167 7.15 1.11 0.15
C VAL A 167 6.34 0.48 1.26
N LEU A 168 5.79 1.31 2.16
CA LEU A 168 4.78 0.92 3.13
C LEU A 168 3.42 1.39 2.65
N ALA A 169 2.49 0.47 2.37
CA ALA A 169 1.13 0.81 1.98
C ALA A 169 0.20 0.81 3.20
N LEU A 170 -0.41 1.96 3.50
CA LEU A 170 -1.40 2.08 4.58
C LEU A 170 -2.80 2.26 3.98
N VAL A 171 -3.60 1.22 4.13
CA VAL A 171 -4.96 1.11 3.58
C VAL A 171 -5.94 1.83 4.50
N GLU A 172 -6.73 2.74 3.94
CA GLU A 172 -7.91 3.29 4.59
C GLU A 172 -9.07 2.31 4.35
N ALA A 173 -9.55 1.69 5.44
CA ALA A 173 -10.66 0.76 5.40
C ALA A 173 -11.80 1.22 6.31
N ASP A 174 -13.04 0.88 5.94
CA ASP A 174 -14.22 1.13 6.74
C ASP A 174 -14.38 0.13 7.90
N SER A 175 -15.51 0.15 8.60
CA SER A 175 -15.78 -0.77 9.71
C SER A 175 -15.92 -2.25 9.30
N LYS A 176 -16.08 -2.55 8.01
CA LYS A 176 -16.05 -3.93 7.50
C LYS A 176 -14.64 -4.37 7.12
N GLY A 177 -13.66 -3.46 7.12
CA GLY A 177 -12.31 -3.75 6.66
C GLY A 177 -12.16 -3.65 5.14
N GLU A 178 -13.05 -2.91 4.47
CA GLU A 178 -13.07 -2.71 3.02
C GLU A 178 -12.66 -1.28 2.65
N THR A 179 -11.94 -1.13 1.54
CA THR A 179 -11.62 0.18 0.95
C THR A 179 -12.87 0.85 0.36
N ALA A 180 -12.75 2.11 -0.08
CA ALA A 180 -13.85 2.81 -0.73
C ALA A 180 -14.27 2.15 -2.07
N THR A 181 -13.38 1.38 -2.70
CA THR A 181 -13.66 0.61 -3.92
C THR A 181 -14.06 -0.85 -3.64
N GLY A 182 -14.19 -1.25 -2.38
CA GLY A 182 -14.65 -2.59 -1.98
C GLY A 182 -13.54 -3.63 -1.84
N SER A 183 -12.26 -3.24 -1.91
CA SER A 183 -11.14 -4.15 -1.68
C SER A 183 -10.99 -4.49 -0.21
N SER A 184 -10.88 -5.76 0.14
CA SER A 184 -10.49 -6.15 1.50
C SER A 184 -9.00 -5.89 1.75
N LEU A 185 -8.59 -5.72 3.02
CA LEU A 185 -7.16 -5.66 3.38
C LEU A 185 -6.39 -6.89 2.87
N LEU A 186 -7.02 -8.08 2.86
CA LEU A 186 -6.39 -9.30 2.39
C LEU A 186 -6.09 -9.23 0.88
N SER A 187 -7.03 -8.76 0.05
CA SER A 187 -6.79 -8.56 -1.39
C SER A 187 -5.67 -7.54 -1.64
N CYS A 188 -5.66 -6.45 -0.88
CA CYS A 188 -4.60 -5.45 -0.94
C CYS A 188 -3.23 -6.06 -0.55
N LEU A 189 -3.17 -6.83 0.54
CA LEU A 189 -1.95 -7.49 1.01
C LEU A 189 -1.38 -8.43 -0.06
N ILE A 190 -2.18 -9.39 -0.56
CA ILE A 190 -1.74 -10.38 -1.55
C ILE A 190 -1.24 -9.70 -2.83
N THR A 191 -1.97 -8.69 -3.30
CA THR A 191 -1.61 -7.95 -4.51
C THR A 191 -0.34 -7.14 -4.29
N LEU A 192 -0.24 -6.35 -3.23
CA LEU A 192 0.86 -5.40 -3.06
C LEU A 192 2.16 -6.09 -2.64
N GLN A 193 2.10 -7.12 -1.80
CA GLN A 193 3.29 -7.87 -1.41
C GLN A 193 3.94 -8.58 -2.60
N SER A 194 3.14 -9.14 -3.51
CA SER A 194 3.64 -9.79 -4.73
C SER A 194 4.21 -8.78 -5.74
N MET A 195 3.72 -7.54 -5.74
CA MET A 195 4.30 -6.42 -6.49
C MET A 195 5.57 -5.83 -5.86
N GLY A 196 5.97 -6.29 -4.68
CA GLY A 196 7.18 -5.86 -3.98
C GLY A 196 7.00 -4.69 -3.01
N ALA A 197 5.79 -4.45 -2.50
CA ALA A 197 5.62 -3.59 -1.33
C ALA A 197 6.42 -4.18 -0.16
N ALA A 198 7.08 -3.32 0.62
CA ALA A 198 7.92 -3.73 1.74
C ALA A 198 7.15 -3.87 3.07
N GLY A 199 5.88 -3.44 3.09
CA GLY A 199 4.96 -3.60 4.21
C GLY A 199 3.56 -3.12 3.81
N VAL A 200 2.54 -3.70 4.44
CA VAL A 200 1.13 -3.35 4.19
C VAL A 200 0.39 -3.28 5.52
N GLY A 201 -0.55 -2.37 5.68
CA GLY A 201 -1.30 -2.27 6.92
C GLY A 201 -2.47 -1.31 6.84
N LEU A 202 -3.00 -0.92 7.99
CA LEU A 202 -4.13 0.02 8.08
C LEU A 202 -3.63 1.44 8.43
N ALA A 203 -4.22 2.45 7.78
CA ALA A 203 -3.94 3.86 8.06
C ALA A 203 -4.72 4.37 9.29
N ALA A 204 -5.93 3.84 9.49
CA ALA A 204 -6.79 4.12 10.62
C ALA A 204 -7.52 2.84 11.02
N ALA A 205 -7.81 2.70 12.30
CA ALA A 205 -8.63 1.62 12.82
C ALA A 205 -9.53 2.19 13.92
N GLN A 206 -10.84 1.99 13.78
CA GLN A 206 -11.64 1.80 14.98
C GLN A 206 -11.13 0.51 15.63
N ALA A 207 -10.84 0.57 16.93
CA ALA A 207 -9.84 -0.28 17.55
C ALA A 207 -10.10 -1.79 17.43
N GLU A 208 -11.38 -2.20 17.43
CA GLU A 208 -11.76 -3.62 17.38
C GLU A 208 -11.87 -4.14 15.94
N GLU A 209 -12.54 -3.41 15.04
CA GLU A 209 -12.74 -3.86 13.66
C GLU A 209 -11.42 -3.90 12.88
N GLY A 210 -10.58 -2.86 13.00
CA GLY A 210 -9.30 -2.82 12.29
C GLY A 210 -8.33 -3.90 12.78
N MET A 211 -8.41 -4.26 14.07
CA MET A 211 -7.61 -5.36 14.61
C MET A 211 -8.01 -6.70 14.00
N HIS A 212 -9.30 -6.98 13.96
CA HIS A 212 -9.81 -8.21 13.37
C HIS A 212 -9.45 -8.32 11.88
N THR A 213 -9.51 -7.20 11.14
CA THR A 213 -9.09 -7.14 9.74
C THR A 213 -7.60 -7.45 9.56
N LEU A 214 -6.72 -6.90 10.41
CA LEU A 214 -5.30 -7.23 10.40
C LEU A 214 -5.03 -8.71 10.71
N LEU A 215 -5.69 -9.26 11.74
CA LEU A 215 -5.50 -10.65 12.15
C LEU A 215 -5.97 -11.66 11.10
N LYS A 216 -6.97 -11.31 10.29
CA LYS A 216 -7.37 -12.13 9.13
C LYS A 216 -6.31 -12.14 8.03
N ALA A 217 -5.60 -11.04 7.84
CA ALA A 217 -4.58 -10.91 6.81
C ALA A 217 -3.22 -11.51 7.24
N ALA A 218 -2.94 -11.52 8.54
CA ALA A 218 -1.69 -11.98 9.14
C ALA A 218 -1.15 -13.34 8.65
N PRO A 219 -1.96 -14.41 8.54
CA PRO A 219 -1.46 -15.72 8.10
C PRO A 219 -0.95 -15.74 6.66
N HIS A 220 -1.29 -14.73 5.86
CA HIS A 220 -0.96 -14.64 4.43
C HIS A 220 0.13 -13.60 4.13
N ALA A 221 0.63 -12.92 5.18
CA ALA A 221 1.58 -11.83 5.05
C ALA A 221 3.02 -12.35 4.90
N ALA A 222 3.61 -12.14 3.72
CA ALA A 222 5.05 -12.33 3.49
C ALA A 222 5.87 -11.07 3.83
N VAL A 223 5.21 -9.98 4.19
CA VAL A 223 5.79 -8.66 4.49
C VAL A 223 5.31 -8.16 5.85
N PRO A 224 6.07 -7.28 6.52
CA PRO A 224 5.65 -6.64 7.77
C PRO A 224 4.24 -6.05 7.70
N LEU A 225 3.38 -6.39 8.66
CA LEU A 225 2.11 -5.71 8.83
C LEU A 225 2.27 -4.42 9.63
N ALA A 226 1.53 -3.38 9.22
CA ALA A 226 1.46 -2.11 9.93
C ALA A 226 0.10 -1.87 10.61
N ALA A 227 0.14 -1.37 11.83
CA ALA A 227 -1.06 -1.01 12.60
C ALA A 227 -0.98 0.45 13.08
N PRO A 228 -2.10 1.18 13.09
CA PRO A 228 -2.13 2.53 13.63
C PRO A 228 -2.07 2.48 15.17
N VAL A 229 -1.33 3.42 15.77
CA VAL A 229 -1.34 3.63 17.22
C VAL A 229 -2.56 4.45 17.59
N THR A 230 -3.41 3.89 18.46
CA THR A 230 -4.63 4.53 18.95
C THR A 230 -4.67 4.50 20.48
N GLU A 231 -5.43 5.39 21.12
CA GLU A 231 -5.61 5.40 22.59
C GLU A 231 -6.25 4.11 23.13
N ALA A 232 -6.91 3.34 22.27
CA ALA A 232 -7.47 2.04 22.66
C ALA A 232 -6.37 0.98 22.89
N LEU A 233 -5.18 1.19 22.32
CA LEU A 233 -4.05 0.29 22.51
C LEU A 233 -3.58 0.37 23.97
N GLY A 234 -3.65 -0.75 24.69
CA GLY A 234 -3.37 -0.85 26.13
C GLY A 234 -4.58 -0.71 27.05
N GLY A 235 -5.70 -0.13 26.57
CA GLY A 235 -6.94 0.01 27.33
C GLY A 235 -6.78 0.67 28.72
N GLU A 236 -7.68 0.39 29.66
CA GLU A 236 -7.63 0.93 31.03
C GLU A 236 -6.52 0.32 31.91
N GLY A 237 -5.76 -0.65 31.40
CA GLY A 237 -4.78 -1.43 32.18
C GLY A 237 -3.36 -0.83 32.23
N GLY A 238 -3.12 0.29 31.56
CA GLY A 238 -1.80 0.94 31.49
C GLY A 238 -0.71 0.07 30.85
N ALA A 239 0.55 0.37 31.15
CA ALA A 239 1.73 -0.27 30.52
C ALA A 239 1.72 -1.83 30.51
N PRO A 240 1.29 -2.55 31.57
CA PRO A 240 1.21 -4.02 31.52
C PRO A 240 0.20 -4.56 30.51
N ALA A 241 -0.95 -3.89 30.34
CA ALA A 241 -1.95 -4.28 29.35
C ALA A 241 -1.48 -3.95 27.94
N LEU A 242 -0.85 -2.78 27.76
CA LEU A 242 -0.18 -2.39 26.52
C LEU A 242 0.86 -3.43 26.08
N SER A 243 1.79 -3.79 26.98
CA SER A 243 2.83 -4.78 26.70
C SER A 243 2.26 -6.14 26.27
N ARG A 244 1.20 -6.62 26.94
CA ARG A 244 0.53 -7.87 26.56
C ARG A 244 -0.11 -7.77 25.17
N GLN A 245 -0.80 -6.67 24.89
CA GLN A 245 -1.44 -6.48 23.59
C GLN A 245 -0.39 -6.41 22.48
N LEU A 246 0.70 -5.65 22.67
CA LEU A 246 1.82 -5.58 21.73
C LEU A 246 2.44 -6.95 21.46
N ALA A 247 2.66 -7.76 22.49
CA ALA A 247 3.20 -9.10 22.32
C ALA A 247 2.29 -9.96 21.43
N LEU A 248 0.96 -9.86 21.57
CA LEU A 248 0.00 -10.55 20.71
C LEU A 248 0.07 -10.04 19.27
N LEU A 249 0.08 -8.72 19.05
CA LEU A 249 0.14 -8.15 17.69
C LEU A 249 1.42 -8.55 16.96
N VAL A 250 2.54 -8.50 17.68
CA VAL A 250 3.85 -8.88 17.17
C VAL A 250 3.91 -10.36 16.80
N GLN A 251 3.33 -11.24 17.63
CA GLN A 251 3.20 -12.66 17.31
C GLN A 251 2.36 -12.91 16.05
N GLN A 252 1.46 -12.00 15.71
CA GLN A 252 0.61 -12.07 14.52
C GLN A 252 1.21 -11.32 13.32
N GLY A 253 2.50 -10.96 13.36
CA GLY A 253 3.18 -10.37 12.21
C GLY A 253 3.07 -8.84 12.09
N VAL A 254 2.42 -8.15 13.04
CA VAL A 254 2.48 -6.69 13.12
C VAL A 254 3.86 -6.27 13.60
N ARG A 255 4.60 -5.59 12.74
CA ARG A 255 5.98 -5.16 13.00
C ARG A 255 6.16 -3.65 12.89
N ILE A 256 5.20 -2.93 12.31
CA ILE A 256 5.26 -1.48 12.16
C ILE A 256 4.06 -0.86 12.88
N PHE A 257 4.32 0.12 13.74
CA PHE A 257 3.30 0.86 14.47
C PHE A 257 3.31 2.31 14.01
N ASP A 258 2.23 2.76 13.37
CA ASP A 258 2.10 4.13 12.86
C ASP A 258 1.59 5.07 13.95
N ALA A 259 2.52 5.86 14.50
CA ALA A 259 2.25 6.83 15.55
C ALA A 259 1.97 8.23 15.02
N ARG A 260 2.03 8.47 13.70
CA ARG A 260 1.87 9.82 13.13
C ARG A 260 0.52 10.45 13.45
N ARG A 261 -0.52 9.66 13.70
CA ARG A 261 -1.87 10.11 14.08
C ARG A 261 -2.19 9.97 15.57
N CYS A 262 -1.24 9.50 16.37
CA CYS A 262 -1.38 9.46 17.82
C CYS A 262 -1.02 10.82 18.42
N ASN A 263 -1.95 11.38 19.20
CA ASN A 263 -1.79 12.69 19.84
C ASN A 263 -1.40 12.57 21.32
N ASN A 264 -1.00 11.38 21.77
CA ASN A 264 -0.57 11.09 23.12
C ASN A 264 0.93 10.72 23.15
N PRO A 265 1.82 11.69 23.40
CA PRO A 265 3.26 11.45 23.47
C PRO A 265 3.67 10.45 24.56
N GLU A 266 2.90 10.34 25.66
CA GLU A 266 3.18 9.34 26.70
C GLU A 266 2.97 7.93 26.16
N LEU A 267 1.87 7.67 25.44
CA LEU A 267 1.61 6.38 24.81
C LEU A 267 2.71 5.99 23.80
N ILE A 268 3.16 6.94 22.98
CA ILE A 268 4.26 6.73 22.03
C ILE A 268 5.56 6.35 22.77
N ARG A 269 5.87 7.03 23.87
CA ARG A 269 7.04 6.70 24.70
C ARG A 269 6.91 5.34 25.38
N GLU A 270 5.75 5.00 25.90
CA GLU A 270 5.49 3.70 26.51
C GLU A 270 5.65 2.56 25.49
N LEU A 271 5.15 2.76 24.26
CA LEU A 271 5.34 1.85 23.14
C LEU A 271 6.82 1.62 22.84
N ALA A 272 7.57 2.71 22.65
CA ALA A 272 9.00 2.66 22.36
C ALA A 272 9.80 1.97 23.48
N GLN A 273 9.40 2.13 24.74
CA GLN A 273 10.03 1.44 25.88
C GLN A 273 9.68 -0.05 25.95
N CYS A 274 8.50 -0.45 25.45
CA CYS A 274 8.07 -1.85 25.42
C CYS A 274 8.79 -2.65 24.31
N PHE A 275 9.09 -2.05 23.15
CA PHE A 275 9.62 -2.79 21.99
C PHE A 275 10.91 -3.57 22.27
N PRO A 276 11.92 -3.04 23.00
CA PRO A 276 13.13 -3.80 23.33
C PRO A 276 12.89 -4.92 24.35
N LEU A 277 11.75 -4.92 25.05
CA LEU A 277 11.39 -5.93 26.06
C LEU A 277 10.62 -7.11 25.44
N LEU A 278 10.13 -6.97 24.21
CA LEU A 278 9.46 -8.03 23.48
C LEU A 278 10.46 -9.10 23.02
N PRO A 279 10.03 -10.36 22.87
CA PRO A 279 10.88 -11.38 22.27
C PRO A 279 11.31 -10.93 20.85
N PRO A 280 12.52 -11.29 20.40
CA PRO A 280 12.97 -11.00 19.04
C PRO A 280 11.97 -11.48 18.00
N LEU A 281 11.76 -10.68 16.97
CA LEU A 281 10.86 -11.03 15.87
C LEU A 281 11.38 -12.26 15.13
N SER A 282 10.54 -13.29 15.00
CA SER A 282 10.81 -14.40 14.09
C SER A 282 10.91 -13.88 12.65
N PRO A 283 11.64 -14.54 11.74
CA PRO A 283 11.51 -14.29 10.30
C PRO A 283 10.04 -14.37 9.88
N LEU A 284 9.66 -13.61 8.85
CA LEU A 284 8.37 -13.85 8.19
C LEU A 284 8.46 -15.20 7.48
N GLU A 285 7.42 -16.03 7.62
CA GLU A 285 7.36 -17.28 6.90
C GLU A 285 7.19 -16.98 5.40
N GLU A 286 7.94 -17.69 4.56
CA GLU A 286 7.68 -17.66 3.14
C GLU A 286 6.35 -18.39 2.88
N PRO A 287 5.49 -17.87 1.99
CA PRO A 287 4.27 -18.57 1.61
C PRO A 287 4.59 -19.98 1.13
N ASP A 288 3.74 -20.94 1.47
CA ASP A 288 3.84 -22.30 0.93
C ASP A 288 3.86 -22.21 -0.62
N PRO A 289 4.91 -22.72 -1.29
CA PRO A 289 5.00 -22.70 -2.75
C PRO A 289 3.78 -23.31 -3.45
N ASP A 290 3.11 -24.25 -2.80
CA ASP A 290 1.97 -24.98 -3.35
C ASP A 290 0.65 -24.20 -3.20
N CYS A 291 0.63 -23.10 -2.42
CA CYS A 291 -0.55 -22.26 -2.19
C CYS A 291 -0.40 -20.89 -2.87
N TYR A 292 -0.65 -20.83 -4.17
CA TYR A 292 -0.73 -19.56 -4.90
C TYR A 292 -2.00 -18.80 -4.53
N ALA A 293 -1.85 -17.60 -3.96
CA ALA A 293 -2.97 -16.69 -3.73
C ALA A 293 -3.18 -15.78 -4.95
N VAL A 294 -4.31 -15.91 -5.63
CA VAL A 294 -4.80 -15.04 -6.72
C VAL A 294 -5.77 -14.03 -6.11
N ALA A 295 -5.89 -12.85 -6.72
CA ALA A 295 -6.82 -11.84 -6.23
C ALA A 295 -7.49 -11.11 -7.39
N VAL A 296 -8.79 -10.87 -7.26
CA VAL A 296 -9.49 -9.77 -7.92
C VAL A 296 -9.66 -8.64 -6.89
N GLU A 297 -10.25 -7.51 -7.28
CA GLU A 297 -10.28 -6.34 -6.39
C GLU A 297 -10.99 -6.65 -5.06
N GLY A 298 -12.14 -7.34 -5.12
CA GLY A 298 -12.95 -7.67 -3.94
C GLY A 298 -12.58 -8.97 -3.22
N GLU A 299 -11.93 -9.93 -3.90
CA GLU A 299 -11.84 -11.32 -3.44
C GLU A 299 -10.46 -11.94 -3.66
N VAL A 300 -10.08 -12.87 -2.76
CA VAL A 300 -8.83 -13.63 -2.80
C VAL A 300 -9.14 -15.11 -2.89
N PHE A 301 -8.44 -15.78 -3.80
CA PHE A 301 -8.57 -17.20 -4.05
C PHE A 301 -7.24 -17.90 -3.78
N PHE A 302 -7.27 -18.92 -2.92
CA PHE A 302 -6.11 -19.76 -2.65
C PHE A 302 -6.20 -20.99 -3.55
N LEU A 303 -5.34 -21.04 -4.57
CA LEU A 303 -5.27 -22.16 -5.49
C LEU A 303 -4.59 -23.34 -4.79
N GLY A 304 -5.17 -24.54 -4.97
CA GLY A 304 -4.50 -25.80 -4.68
C GLY A 304 -4.17 -26.56 -5.97
N ASP A 305 -3.66 -27.78 -5.84
CA ASP A 305 -3.13 -28.57 -6.97
C ASP A 305 -4.14 -28.90 -8.08
N ASN A 306 -5.44 -28.90 -7.78
CA ASN A 306 -6.51 -29.27 -8.72
C ASN A 306 -7.11 -28.03 -9.38
N PHE A 307 -6.39 -27.50 -10.36
CA PHE A 307 -6.77 -26.31 -11.09
C PHE A 307 -7.47 -26.71 -12.40
N VAL A 308 -8.66 -26.15 -12.67
CA VAL A 308 -9.46 -26.45 -13.87
C VAL A 308 -9.98 -25.16 -14.48
N TYR A 309 -9.46 -24.84 -15.67
CA TYR A 309 -9.95 -23.74 -16.49
C TYR A 309 -11.36 -24.00 -17.02
N SER A 310 -12.12 -22.91 -17.20
CA SER A 310 -13.25 -22.89 -18.13
C SER A 310 -12.80 -23.14 -19.57
N ASP A 311 -13.77 -23.35 -20.47
CA ASP A 311 -13.52 -23.09 -21.88
C ASP A 311 -13.03 -21.63 -22.05
N PRO A 312 -12.11 -21.33 -22.99
CA PRO A 312 -11.59 -19.98 -23.18
C PRO A 312 -12.71 -18.99 -23.52
N LEU A 313 -12.84 -17.95 -22.72
CA LEU A 313 -13.79 -16.86 -22.92
C LEU A 313 -13.17 -15.75 -23.78
N PRO A 314 -13.87 -15.26 -24.82
CA PRO A 314 -13.42 -14.11 -25.58
C PRO A 314 -13.59 -12.82 -24.76
N CYS A 315 -12.57 -11.96 -24.74
CA CYS A 315 -12.61 -10.72 -23.96
C CYS A 315 -13.41 -9.60 -24.65
N THR A 316 -14.74 -9.75 -24.71
CA THR A 316 -15.65 -8.80 -25.36
C THR A 316 -16.42 -7.94 -24.35
N SER A 317 -17.26 -7.01 -24.83
CA SER A 317 -18.17 -6.24 -23.96
C SER A 317 -19.15 -7.09 -23.14
N HIS A 318 -19.29 -8.37 -23.46
CA HIS A 318 -20.13 -9.33 -22.72
C HIS A 318 -19.36 -10.12 -21.65
N LEU A 319 -18.03 -9.93 -21.53
CA LEU A 319 -17.20 -10.70 -20.61
C LEU A 319 -17.69 -10.64 -19.17
N ALA A 320 -18.25 -9.51 -18.74
CA ALA A 320 -18.78 -9.36 -17.40
C ALA A 320 -19.98 -10.31 -17.14
N ASP A 321 -20.87 -10.47 -18.12
CA ASP A 321 -21.98 -11.42 -18.05
C ASP A 321 -21.46 -12.86 -18.12
N ASP A 322 -20.51 -13.13 -19.03
CA ASP A 322 -19.90 -14.46 -19.18
C ASP A 322 -19.22 -14.92 -17.87
N LEU A 323 -18.50 -14.03 -17.18
CA LEU A 323 -17.86 -14.31 -15.88
C LEU A 323 -18.87 -14.59 -14.77
N ILE A 324 -20.04 -13.95 -14.79
CA ILE A 324 -21.12 -14.20 -13.82
C ILE A 324 -21.77 -15.56 -14.08
N ASP A 325 -21.92 -15.95 -15.34
CA ASP A 325 -22.58 -17.20 -15.75
C ASP A 325 -21.71 -18.45 -15.54
N LEU A 326 -20.40 -18.30 -15.31
CA LEU A 326 -19.45 -19.41 -15.04
C LEU A 326 -19.64 -20.11 -13.68
N GLU A 327 -20.71 -19.86 -12.92
CA GLU A 327 -21.02 -20.56 -11.66
C GLU A 327 -21.45 -22.04 -11.88
N ASP A 328 -20.58 -22.89 -12.45
CA ASP A 328 -20.74 -24.35 -12.59
C ASP A 328 -19.79 -25.11 -11.65
N GLU A 329 -20.23 -26.24 -11.09
CA GLU A 329 -19.51 -27.03 -10.06
C GLU A 329 -18.20 -27.69 -10.57
N SER A 330 -17.95 -27.66 -11.88
CA SER A 330 -16.82 -28.39 -12.50
C SER A 330 -15.59 -27.54 -12.82
N ILE A 331 -15.70 -26.21 -12.78
CA ILE A 331 -14.61 -25.27 -13.07
C ILE A 331 -14.30 -24.43 -11.84
N ASN A 332 -13.04 -24.02 -11.69
CA ASN A 332 -12.64 -23.18 -10.56
C ASN A 332 -11.78 -21.98 -10.95
N THR A 333 -11.51 -21.78 -12.25
CA THR A 333 -10.82 -20.60 -12.77
C THR A 333 -11.37 -20.24 -14.15
N ALA A 334 -11.68 -18.95 -14.35
CA ALA A 334 -12.05 -18.43 -15.67
C ALA A 334 -10.79 -18.21 -16.52
N LEU A 335 -10.77 -18.78 -17.72
CA LEU A 335 -9.73 -18.52 -18.73
C LEU A 335 -10.24 -17.50 -19.73
N VAL A 336 -9.54 -16.38 -19.87
CA VAL A 336 -9.91 -15.28 -20.76
C VAL A 336 -8.84 -15.08 -21.84
N GLU A 337 -9.24 -15.08 -23.10
CA GLU A 337 -8.36 -14.75 -24.22
C GLU A 337 -8.34 -13.23 -24.44
N VAL A 338 -7.15 -12.64 -24.40
CA VAL A 338 -6.94 -11.19 -24.57
C VAL A 338 -6.03 -10.98 -25.78
N GLU A 339 -6.58 -10.43 -26.85
CA GLU A 339 -5.91 -10.29 -28.15
C GLU A 339 -5.37 -8.89 -28.41
N ASP A 340 -5.94 -7.85 -27.80
CA ASP A 340 -5.52 -6.47 -27.99
C ASP A 340 -5.59 -5.58 -26.73
N LEU A 341 -5.13 -4.33 -26.87
CA LEU A 341 -5.03 -3.38 -25.75
C LEU A 341 -6.40 -2.90 -25.24
N SER A 342 -7.42 -2.87 -26.10
CA SER A 342 -8.78 -2.48 -25.69
C SER A 342 -9.45 -3.58 -24.88
N GLU A 343 -9.17 -4.84 -25.22
CA GLU A 343 -9.63 -5.99 -24.45
C GLU A 343 -9.01 -6.02 -23.04
N ALA A 344 -7.75 -5.62 -22.87
CA ALA A 344 -7.15 -5.49 -21.54
C ALA A 344 -7.90 -4.52 -20.61
N LEU A 345 -8.51 -3.45 -21.16
CA LEU A 345 -9.36 -2.53 -20.39
C LEU A 345 -10.71 -3.16 -20.06
N ILE A 346 -11.32 -3.86 -21.02
CA ILE A 346 -12.56 -4.62 -20.81
C ILE A 346 -12.36 -5.66 -19.71
N LEU A 347 -11.26 -6.40 -19.73
CA LEU A 347 -10.88 -7.35 -18.68
C LEU A 347 -10.83 -6.68 -17.32
N ALA A 348 -10.17 -5.53 -17.21
CA ALA A 348 -10.02 -4.81 -15.95
C ALA A 348 -11.38 -4.39 -15.36
N GLU A 349 -12.31 -3.93 -16.20
CA GLU A 349 -13.67 -3.57 -15.77
C GLU A 349 -14.52 -4.79 -15.44
N ALA A 350 -14.50 -5.83 -16.29
CA ALA A 350 -15.31 -7.04 -16.13
C ALA A 350 -14.88 -7.87 -14.91
N ALA A 351 -13.58 -7.91 -14.61
CA ALA A 351 -13.01 -8.63 -13.48
C ALA A 351 -13.58 -8.19 -12.12
N LEU A 352 -14.11 -6.97 -12.01
CA LEU A 352 -14.76 -6.46 -10.81
C LEU A 352 -16.01 -7.27 -10.41
N LEU A 353 -16.62 -7.97 -11.37
CA LEU A 353 -17.81 -8.81 -11.14
C LEU A 353 -17.48 -10.30 -11.01
N SER A 354 -16.22 -10.69 -11.25
CA SER A 354 -15.82 -12.10 -11.16
C SER A 354 -15.85 -12.60 -9.72
N ARG A 355 -16.36 -13.83 -9.56
CA ARG A 355 -16.27 -14.63 -8.33
C ARG A 355 -15.33 -15.83 -8.48
N LEU A 356 -14.62 -15.90 -9.59
CA LEU A 356 -13.59 -16.88 -9.85
C LEU A 356 -12.22 -16.20 -9.98
N PRO A 357 -11.12 -16.91 -9.70
CA PRO A 357 -9.82 -16.58 -10.22
C PRO A 357 -9.90 -16.34 -11.73
N ILE A 358 -9.09 -15.40 -12.24
CA ILE A 358 -8.99 -15.14 -13.67
C ILE A 358 -7.56 -15.47 -14.13
N ALA A 359 -7.49 -16.29 -15.16
CA ALA A 359 -6.30 -16.51 -15.96
C ALA A 359 -6.45 -15.88 -17.33
N VAL A 360 -5.35 -15.35 -17.86
CA VAL A 360 -5.33 -14.78 -19.20
C VAL A 360 -4.39 -15.53 -20.12
N ARG A 361 -4.86 -15.71 -21.35
CA ARG A 361 -4.03 -16.12 -22.48
C ARG A 361 -3.90 -14.94 -23.43
N CYS A 362 -2.68 -14.43 -23.57
CA CYS A 362 -2.39 -13.26 -24.39
C CYS A 362 -1.61 -13.65 -25.65
N THR A 363 -1.84 -12.94 -26.76
CA THR A 363 -1.19 -13.23 -28.04
C THR A 363 0.17 -12.54 -28.23
N SER A 364 0.48 -11.53 -27.40
CA SER A 364 1.72 -10.76 -27.49
C SER A 364 2.11 -10.09 -26.17
N LEU A 365 3.40 -9.77 -25.99
CA LEU A 365 3.89 -9.09 -24.78
C LEU A 365 3.24 -7.73 -24.49
N PRO A 366 2.97 -6.85 -25.48
CA PRO A 366 2.30 -5.58 -25.21
C PRO A 366 0.88 -5.77 -24.64
N VAL A 367 0.17 -6.78 -25.12
CA VAL A 367 -1.18 -7.11 -24.65
C VAL A 367 -1.12 -7.69 -23.25
N LEU A 368 -0.17 -8.58 -22.98
CA LEU A 368 0.08 -9.11 -21.64
C LEU A 368 0.43 -8.00 -20.64
N ASP A 369 1.34 -7.07 -20.98
CA ASP A 369 1.68 -5.94 -20.11
C ASP A 369 0.45 -5.08 -19.81
N ALA A 370 -0.40 -4.81 -20.80
CA ALA A 370 -1.65 -4.08 -20.58
C ALA A 370 -2.62 -4.84 -19.67
N ALA A 371 -2.82 -6.15 -19.91
CA ALA A 371 -3.73 -6.98 -19.12
C ALA A 371 -3.33 -6.99 -17.64
N VAL A 372 -2.07 -7.29 -17.32
CA VAL A 372 -1.63 -7.33 -15.91
C VAL A 372 -1.50 -5.94 -15.28
N ARG A 373 -1.32 -4.89 -16.09
CA ARG A 373 -1.19 -3.51 -15.61
C ARG A 373 -2.53 -2.93 -15.18
N TYR A 374 -3.56 -3.07 -16.01
CA TYR A 374 -4.89 -2.51 -15.75
C TYR A 374 -5.75 -3.36 -14.82
N PHE A 375 -5.50 -4.67 -14.76
CA PHE A 375 -6.20 -5.57 -13.84
C PHE A 375 -6.00 -5.17 -12.38
N GLN A 376 -7.08 -5.08 -11.60
CA GLN A 376 -7.05 -4.70 -10.19
C GLN A 376 -6.95 -5.93 -9.29
N GLY A 377 -5.75 -6.50 -9.20
CA GLY A 377 -5.49 -7.68 -8.38
C GLY A 377 -4.24 -8.44 -8.78
N ARG A 378 -4.21 -9.73 -8.51
CA ARG A 378 -3.10 -10.63 -8.85
C ARG A 378 -3.60 -11.68 -9.84
N LEU A 379 -3.21 -11.51 -11.11
CA LEU A 379 -3.69 -12.30 -12.26
C LEU A 379 -2.85 -13.57 -12.48
N ILE A 380 -3.47 -14.62 -13.05
CA ILE A 380 -2.76 -15.79 -13.56
C ILE A 380 -2.46 -15.57 -15.04
N ILE A 381 -1.25 -15.90 -15.47
CA ILE A 381 -0.81 -15.92 -16.86
C ILE A 381 -0.73 -17.38 -17.26
N ASP A 382 -1.57 -17.77 -18.22
CA ASP A 382 -1.60 -19.12 -18.79
C ASP A 382 -0.29 -19.40 -19.56
N THR A 383 0.47 -20.40 -19.13
CA THR A 383 1.73 -20.79 -19.78
C THR A 383 1.55 -21.44 -21.15
N ASP A 384 0.33 -21.88 -21.50
CA ASP A 384 -0.02 -22.35 -22.85
C ASP A 384 -0.17 -21.21 -23.89
N CYS A 385 0.17 -19.96 -23.53
CA CYS A 385 0.22 -18.84 -24.46
C CYS A 385 1.42 -18.95 -25.44
N PRO A 386 1.39 -18.26 -26.60
CA PRO A 386 2.45 -18.34 -27.61
C PRO A 386 3.75 -17.59 -27.23
N LEU A 387 3.95 -17.24 -25.95
CA LEU A 387 5.09 -16.47 -25.43
C LEU A 387 6.09 -17.39 -24.75
N GLU A 388 7.37 -17.05 -24.80
CA GLU A 388 8.41 -17.87 -24.16
C GLU A 388 8.44 -17.61 -22.63
N GLU A 389 8.77 -18.63 -21.83
CA GLU A 389 8.81 -18.55 -20.36
C GLU A 389 9.72 -17.42 -19.83
N GLU A 390 10.85 -17.17 -20.52
CA GLU A 390 11.78 -16.08 -20.22
C GLU A 390 11.13 -14.70 -20.38
N GLU A 391 10.15 -14.57 -21.28
CA GLU A 391 9.40 -13.34 -21.52
C GLU A 391 8.27 -13.13 -20.50
N LEU A 392 7.76 -14.21 -19.89
CA LEU A 392 6.72 -14.18 -18.87
C LEU A 392 7.24 -13.83 -17.46
N THR A 393 8.45 -14.30 -17.15
CA THR A 393 9.09 -14.14 -15.83
C THR A 393 9.12 -12.68 -15.30
N PRO A 394 9.40 -11.64 -16.12
CA PRO A 394 9.38 -10.25 -15.67
C PRO A 394 8.02 -9.79 -15.10
N PHE A 395 6.91 -10.37 -15.55
CA PHE A 395 5.56 -9.99 -15.10
C PHE A 395 5.27 -10.50 -13.68
N VAL A 396 5.82 -11.66 -13.30
CA VAL A 396 5.81 -12.16 -11.92
C VAL A 396 6.48 -11.15 -11.00
N GLY A 397 7.70 -10.75 -11.34
CA GLY A 397 8.48 -9.84 -10.48
C GLY A 397 7.94 -8.40 -10.45
N LYS A 398 7.33 -7.90 -11.53
CA LYS A 398 6.88 -6.51 -11.68
C LYS A 398 5.45 -6.29 -11.19
N TYR A 399 4.53 -7.19 -11.54
CA TYR A 399 3.09 -7.06 -11.27
C TYR A 399 2.58 -8.10 -10.27
N GLY A 400 3.44 -9.00 -9.79
CA GLY A 400 3.05 -10.05 -8.87
C GLY A 400 2.27 -11.19 -9.52
N ALA A 401 2.18 -11.24 -10.86
CA ALA A 401 1.41 -12.25 -11.57
C ALA A 401 1.88 -13.68 -11.26
N ILE A 402 1.00 -14.65 -11.45
CA ILE A 402 1.29 -16.07 -11.27
C ILE A 402 1.44 -16.70 -12.65
N LEU A 403 2.49 -17.49 -12.87
CA LEU A 403 2.59 -18.35 -14.05
C LEU A 403 2.00 -19.70 -13.68
N TYR A 404 1.04 -20.15 -14.47
CA TYR A 404 0.45 -21.48 -14.39
C TYR A 404 0.13 -21.89 -15.81
#